data_AF-I2CPV5-F1
#
_entry.id   AF-I2CPV5-F1
#
_cell.length_a   1.000
_cell.length_b   1.000
_cell.length_c   1.000
_cell.angle_alpha   90.00
_cell.angle_beta   90.00
_cell.angle_gamma   90.00
#
_symmetry.space_group_name_H-M   'P 1'
#
loop_
_entity.id
_entity.type
_entity.pdbx_description
1 polymer ?
#
loop_
_entity_poly.entity_id
_entity_poly.type
_entity_poly.pdbx_seq_one_letter_code
_entity_poly.pdbx_strand_id
1 'polypeptide(L)'
;MRALAVRGLLLFVNICRSAAFSSVSSQKRSKMSGVAAAGVKISRDGDSSAFSYIDVILCRHGETCHNAEGRCQGMEDVSRLTSKGESQALELGRALAARKQRFDRIFISPLARARHTFDLMEKEWRRLGWTDYPKCAPTFVPEIQEICLYDWQGHLRQDLQAQFPEEFHNWMNEPAIFRVGDHFPVRELWMRARRSWEQILTQSQPGERV
;
A
#
# COMPACT_ATOMS: atom_id res chain seq x y z
N MET A 1 0.82 -28.10 9.34
CA MET A 1 0.55 -26.93 8.47
C MET A 1 1.82 -26.61 7.71
N ARG A 2 1.82 -26.69 6.37
CA ARG A 2 2.98 -26.29 5.56
C ARG A 2 3.09 -24.75 5.63
N ALA A 3 4.29 -24.24 5.94
CA ALA A 3 4.54 -22.81 5.94
C ALA A 3 4.35 -22.25 4.53
N LEU A 4 3.38 -21.34 4.36
CA LEU A 4 3.16 -20.63 3.11
C LEU A 4 4.25 -19.57 3.00
N ALA A 5 5.10 -19.67 1.99
CA ALA A 5 6.18 -18.72 1.82
C ALA A 5 5.73 -17.59 0.87
N VAL A 6 6.05 -16.33 1.21
CA VAL A 6 5.62 -15.16 0.43
C VAL A 6 6.84 -14.43 -0.12
N ARG A 7 6.79 -14.09 -1.41
CA ARG A 7 7.77 -13.19 -2.06
C ARG A 7 7.06 -11.89 -2.42
N GLY A 8 7.31 -10.85 -1.64
CA GLY A 8 6.68 -9.54 -1.84
C GLY A 8 7.66 -8.48 -2.32
N LEU A 9 7.24 -7.65 -3.27
CA LEU A 9 7.81 -6.32 -3.46
C LEU A 9 7.09 -5.38 -2.48
N LEU A 10 7.76 -5.04 -1.38
CA LEU A 10 7.21 -4.16 -0.35
C LEU A 10 7.25 -2.70 -0.85
N LEU A 11 6.19 -2.25 -1.53
CA LEU A 11 5.99 -0.81 -1.75
C LEU A 11 5.20 -0.26 -0.55
N PHE A 12 5.87 0.56 0.25
CA PHE A 12 5.35 1.10 1.51
C PHE A 12 3.95 1.72 1.36
N VAL A 13 3.06 1.31 2.27
CA VAL A 13 1.93 2.14 2.71
C VAL A 13 2.56 3.41 3.28
N ASN A 14 2.28 4.53 2.64
CA ASN A 14 2.81 5.83 3.01
C ASN A 14 2.07 6.27 4.28
N ILE A 15 2.48 5.77 5.43
CA ILE A 15 2.37 6.54 6.68
C ILE A 15 3.13 7.81 6.37
N CYS A 16 2.39 8.90 6.12
CA CYS A 16 2.85 10.25 5.81
C CYS A 16 4.38 10.39 5.75
N ARG A 17 4.97 10.35 4.55
CA ARG A 17 6.36 10.77 4.30
C ARG A 17 6.66 12.08 5.03
N SER A 18 7.27 12.00 6.21
CA SER A 18 7.87 13.13 6.89
C SER A 18 8.77 12.62 8.01
N ALA A 19 10.08 12.73 7.80
CA ALA A 19 11.14 12.80 8.80
C ALA A 19 11.11 11.81 9.99
N ALA A 20 11.71 10.62 9.82
CA ALA A 20 12.51 9.95 10.84
C ALA A 20 13.32 8.78 10.22
N PHE A 21 14.31 9.09 9.39
CA PHE A 21 15.47 8.23 9.16
C PHE A 21 16.63 9.11 8.66
N SER A 22 17.12 9.96 9.55
CA SER A 22 18.34 10.74 9.36
C SER A 22 19.38 10.29 10.39
N SER A 23 19.97 9.12 10.14
CA SER A 23 21.27 8.72 10.70
C SER A 23 21.80 7.44 10.05
N VAL A 24 22.01 7.45 8.73
CA VAL A 24 23.10 6.65 8.12
C VAL A 24 23.82 7.54 7.13
N SER A 25 25.15 7.53 7.25
CA SER A 25 26.11 8.45 6.67
C SER A 25 26.04 8.55 5.14
N SER A 26 26.43 9.75 4.69
CA SER A 26 26.65 10.14 3.29
C SER A 26 27.44 9.11 2.48
N GLN A 27 26.81 8.51 1.47
CA GLN A 27 27.50 8.14 0.23
C GLN A 27 26.56 8.16 -0.98
N LYS A 28 26.81 9.14 -1.86
CA LYS A 28 26.38 9.28 -3.25
C LYS A 28 24.89 9.10 -3.58
N ARG A 29 24.18 10.23 -3.61
CA ARG A 29 23.00 10.46 -4.46
C ARG A 29 23.39 10.30 -5.93
N SER A 30 22.98 9.22 -6.58
CA SER A 30 22.81 9.16 -8.03
C SER A 30 21.33 8.97 -8.37
N LYS A 31 20.87 9.70 -9.39
CA LYS A 31 19.57 9.53 -10.04
C LYS A 31 19.43 8.07 -10.48
N MET A 32 18.43 7.35 -9.97
CA MET A 32 17.96 6.10 -10.55
C MET A 32 16.44 6.02 -10.41
N SER A 33 15.75 6.32 -11.50
CA SER A 33 14.48 5.70 -11.85
C SER A 33 14.71 4.18 -11.90
N GLY A 34 14.26 3.46 -10.88
CA GLY A 34 14.50 2.02 -10.80
C GLY A 34 13.71 1.41 -9.67
N VAL A 35 12.83 0.46 -10.02
CA VAL A 35 12.24 -0.47 -9.06
C VAL A 35 13.38 -1.31 -8.50
N ALA A 36 13.72 -1.11 -7.24
CA ALA A 36 14.68 -1.96 -6.52
C ALA A 36 13.90 -3.07 -5.81
N ALA A 37 14.21 -4.32 -6.16
CA ALA A 37 13.69 -5.51 -5.50
C ALA A 37 14.70 -5.99 -4.46
N ALA A 38 14.27 -6.11 -3.19
CA ALA A 38 15.06 -6.74 -2.14
C ALA A 38 14.16 -7.75 -1.40
N GLY A 39 14.41 -9.04 -1.60
CA GLY A 39 13.70 -10.12 -0.92
C GLY A 39 14.41 -10.52 0.37
N VAL A 40 13.64 -10.73 1.44
CA VAL A 40 14.14 -11.34 2.69
C VAL A 40 14.20 -12.85 2.50
N LYS A 41 15.38 -13.45 2.66
CA LYS A 41 15.57 -14.92 2.73
C LYS A 41 15.47 -15.35 4.19
N ILE A 42 14.50 -16.20 4.52
CA ILE A 42 14.50 -16.97 5.76
C ILE A 42 14.80 -18.42 5.35
N SER A 43 16.00 -18.90 5.67
CA SER A 43 16.42 -20.28 5.44
C SER A 43 16.31 -21.09 6.73
N ARG A 44 15.56 -22.19 6.68
CA ARG A 44 15.81 -23.37 7.52
C ARG A 44 16.12 -24.54 6.59
N ASP A 45 17.03 -25.37 7.04
CA ASP A 45 17.89 -26.25 6.26
C ASP A 45 17.20 -27.15 5.22
N GLY A 46 17.86 -27.28 4.07
CA GLY A 46 18.10 -28.57 3.43
C GLY A 46 16.92 -29.35 2.84
N ASP A 47 16.14 -28.75 1.92
CA ASP A 47 15.45 -29.53 0.89
C ASP A 47 15.25 -28.67 -0.37
N SER A 48 15.66 -29.19 -1.53
CA SER A 48 15.58 -28.53 -2.84
C SER A 48 14.26 -28.79 -3.56
N SER A 49 13.23 -29.24 -2.83
CA SER A 49 11.86 -29.21 -3.33
C SER A 49 11.44 -27.76 -3.61
N ALA A 50 10.95 -27.49 -4.82
CA ALA A 50 10.56 -26.16 -5.27
C ALA A 50 9.51 -25.58 -4.31
N PHE A 51 9.94 -24.75 -3.37
CA PHE A 51 9.03 -23.99 -2.53
C PHE A 51 8.11 -23.20 -3.45
N SER A 52 6.82 -23.47 -3.35
CA SER A 52 5.80 -22.70 -4.03
C SER A 52 5.49 -21.49 -3.14
N TYR A 53 5.73 -20.29 -3.69
CA TYR A 53 5.53 -19.01 -3.00
C TYR A 53 4.31 -18.31 -3.56
N ILE A 54 3.68 -17.43 -2.78
CA ILE A 54 2.77 -16.42 -3.32
C ILE A 54 3.59 -15.17 -3.64
N ASP A 55 3.46 -14.65 -4.86
CA ASP A 55 4.04 -13.37 -5.25
C ASP A 55 3.04 -12.25 -4.94
N VAL A 56 3.44 -11.26 -4.14
CA VAL A 56 2.54 -10.15 -3.75
C VAL A 56 3.06 -8.83 -4.30
N ILE A 57 2.20 -8.10 -5.03
CA ILE A 57 2.47 -6.74 -5.51
C ILE A 57 1.57 -5.75 -4.77
N LEU A 58 2.19 -4.89 -3.95
CA LEU A 58 1.48 -3.83 -3.24
C LEU A 58 1.44 -2.55 -4.09
N CYS A 59 0.23 -2.05 -4.33
CA CYS A 59 0.00 -0.79 -5.02
C CYS A 59 -0.66 0.22 -4.07
N ARG A 60 -0.08 1.43 -4.00
CA ARG A 60 -0.73 2.56 -3.34
C ARG A 60 -1.63 3.28 -4.34
N HIS A 61 -2.75 3.82 -3.87
CA HIS A 61 -3.59 4.70 -4.68
C HIS A 61 -2.79 5.92 -5.19
N GLY A 62 -3.22 6.50 -6.31
CA GLY A 62 -2.66 7.74 -6.85
C GLY A 62 -2.86 8.93 -5.90
N GLU A 63 -2.13 10.02 -6.12
CA GLU A 63 -2.30 11.28 -5.39
C GLU A 63 -3.76 11.77 -5.42
N THR A 64 -4.26 12.21 -4.27
CA THR A 64 -5.61 12.76 -4.13
C THR A 64 -5.62 14.26 -3.78
N CYS A 65 -6.78 14.92 -3.87
CA CYS A 65 -6.92 16.32 -3.47
C CYS A 65 -6.45 16.56 -2.03
N HIS A 66 -6.85 15.71 -1.08
CA HIS A 66 -6.36 15.81 0.30
C HIS A 66 -4.84 15.56 0.41
N ASN A 67 -4.23 14.70 -0.43
CA ASN A 67 -2.77 14.59 -0.43
C ASN A 67 -2.11 15.89 -0.90
N ALA A 68 -2.63 16.52 -1.95
CA ALA A 68 -2.12 17.77 -2.48
C ALA A 68 -2.27 18.93 -1.48
N GLU A 69 -3.35 18.95 -0.71
CA GLU A 69 -3.60 19.92 0.37
C GLU A 69 -2.79 19.65 1.65
N GLY A 70 -2.24 18.44 1.82
CA GLY A 70 -1.63 18.03 3.09
C GLY A 70 -2.66 17.75 4.20
N ARG A 71 -3.87 17.33 3.82
CA ARG A 71 -4.97 16.95 4.71
C ARG A 71 -4.88 15.47 5.09
N CYS A 72 -5.06 15.17 6.36
CA CYS A 72 -5.15 13.80 6.85
C CYS A 72 -6.41 13.13 6.29
N GLN A 73 -6.27 12.05 5.53
CA GLN A 73 -7.43 11.40 4.87
C GLN A 73 -8.07 10.33 5.74
N GLY A 74 -7.26 9.44 6.29
CA GLY A 74 -7.73 8.22 6.93
C GLY A 74 -8.77 7.47 6.10
N MET A 75 -9.85 7.01 6.73
CA MET A 75 -10.94 6.25 6.09
C MET A 75 -11.99 7.12 5.39
N GLU A 76 -11.90 8.45 5.46
CA GLU A 76 -12.86 9.29 4.75
C GLU A 76 -12.81 9.04 3.24
N ASP A 77 -13.99 8.87 2.64
CA ASP A 77 -14.13 8.59 1.21
C ASP A 77 -14.62 9.81 0.41
N VAL A 78 -14.24 11.00 0.86
CA VAL A 78 -14.57 12.27 0.20
C VAL A 78 -13.51 12.70 -0.81
N SER A 79 -12.26 12.27 -0.60
CA SER A 79 -11.12 12.65 -1.43
C SER A 79 -11.15 11.94 -2.79
N ARG A 80 -10.70 12.62 -3.85
CA ARG A 80 -10.65 12.11 -5.23
C ARG A 80 -9.24 12.25 -5.79
N LEU A 81 -8.89 11.42 -6.78
CA LEU A 81 -7.60 11.51 -7.46
C LEU A 81 -7.43 12.90 -8.09
N THR A 82 -6.22 13.46 -8.03
CA THR A 82 -5.85 14.62 -8.85
C THR A 82 -5.50 14.16 -10.26
N SER A 83 -5.42 15.07 -11.24
CA SER A 83 -4.93 14.74 -12.59
C SER A 83 -3.52 14.10 -12.56
N LYS A 84 -2.70 14.48 -11.56
CA LYS A 84 -1.40 13.84 -11.31
C LYS A 84 -1.57 12.43 -10.76
N GLY A 85 -2.50 12.21 -9.83
CA GLY A 85 -2.85 10.88 -9.32
C GLY A 85 -3.38 9.93 -10.39
N GLU A 86 -4.22 10.44 -11.30
CA GLU A 86 -4.69 9.67 -12.45
C GLU A 86 -3.54 9.28 -13.39
N SER A 87 -2.64 10.23 -13.67
CA SER A 87 -1.45 9.99 -14.48
C SER A 87 -0.53 8.94 -13.84
N GLN A 88 -0.36 8.97 -12.52
CA GLN A 88 0.38 7.95 -11.76
C GLN A 88 -0.25 6.56 -11.90
N ALA A 89 -1.57 6.45 -11.80
CA ALA A 89 -2.29 5.19 -11.96
C ALA A 89 -2.08 4.61 -13.37
N LEU A 90 -2.20 5.43 -14.41
CA LEU A 90 -1.95 5.01 -15.79
C LEU A 90 -0.50 4.58 -16.01
N GLU A 91 0.48 5.31 -15.47
CA GLU A 91 1.90 4.96 -15.57
C GLU A 91 2.21 3.64 -14.87
N LEU A 92 1.67 3.42 -13.68
CA LEU A 92 1.79 2.16 -12.96
C LEU A 92 1.21 1.01 -13.79
N GLY A 93 0.02 1.20 -14.37
CA GLY A 93 -0.61 0.25 -15.29
C GLY A 93 0.32 -0.14 -16.44
N ARG A 94 0.88 0.85 -17.16
CA ARG A 94 1.86 0.61 -18.23
C ARG A 94 3.08 -0.15 -17.76
N ALA A 95 3.64 0.24 -16.62
CA ALA A 95 4.87 -0.34 -16.10
C ALA A 95 4.69 -1.82 -15.69
N LEU A 96 3.52 -2.20 -15.18
CA LEU A 96 3.20 -3.60 -14.87
C LEU A 96 3.01 -4.42 -16.14
N ALA A 97 2.26 -3.91 -17.12
CA ALA A 97 2.07 -4.57 -18.41
C ALA A 97 3.40 -4.79 -19.17
N ALA A 98 4.29 -3.80 -19.14
CA ALA A 98 5.61 -3.89 -19.79
C ALA A 98 6.49 -4.99 -19.19
N ARG A 99 6.30 -5.35 -17.91
CA ARG A 99 6.99 -6.47 -17.25
C ARG A 99 6.37 -7.83 -17.57
N LYS A 100 5.23 -7.86 -18.28
CA LYS A 100 4.48 -9.08 -18.63
C LYS A 100 4.19 -9.95 -17.40
N GLN A 101 3.88 -9.31 -16.27
CA GLN A 101 3.63 -10.01 -15.01
C GLN A 101 2.18 -10.44 -14.92
N ARG A 102 1.91 -11.72 -15.14
CA ARG A 102 0.57 -12.27 -14.89
C ARG A 102 0.12 -12.00 -13.45
N PHE A 103 -1.14 -11.57 -13.31
CA PHE A 103 -1.88 -11.53 -12.04
C PHE A 103 -2.95 -12.62 -12.04
N ASP A 104 -3.12 -13.28 -10.91
CA ASP A 104 -4.11 -14.34 -10.69
C ASP A 104 -5.26 -13.86 -9.79
N ARG A 105 -4.99 -12.89 -8.91
CA ARG A 105 -6.00 -12.24 -8.07
C ARG A 105 -5.72 -10.76 -7.96
N ILE A 106 -6.77 -10.00 -7.65
CA ILE A 106 -6.69 -8.56 -7.37
C ILE A 106 -7.53 -8.28 -6.13
N PHE A 107 -6.90 -7.66 -5.13
CA PHE A 107 -7.54 -7.21 -3.90
C PHE A 107 -7.52 -5.68 -3.83
N ILE A 108 -8.64 -5.07 -3.46
CA ILE A 108 -8.78 -3.60 -3.49
C ILE A 108 -9.41 -3.11 -2.19
N SER A 109 -8.89 -1.99 -1.67
CA SER A 109 -9.54 -1.25 -0.59
C SER A 109 -10.90 -0.71 -1.08
N PRO A 110 -11.99 -0.78 -0.30
CA PRO A 110 -13.30 -0.27 -0.73
C PRO A 110 -13.34 1.25 -0.96
N LEU A 111 -12.31 2.01 -0.58
CA LEU A 111 -12.27 3.47 -0.76
C LEU A 111 -12.18 3.85 -2.24
N ALA A 112 -12.97 4.84 -2.66
CA ALA A 112 -13.11 5.29 -4.04
C ALA A 112 -11.78 5.63 -4.70
N ARG A 113 -10.83 6.21 -3.97
CA ARG A 113 -9.47 6.53 -4.49
C ARG A 113 -8.67 5.29 -4.88
N ALA A 114 -8.78 4.18 -4.14
CA ALA A 114 -8.13 2.92 -4.48
C ALA A 114 -8.81 2.27 -5.67
N ARG A 115 -10.15 2.27 -5.68
CA ARG A 115 -10.94 1.78 -6.81
C ARG A 115 -10.63 2.53 -8.11
N HIS A 116 -10.65 3.87 -8.07
CA HIS A 116 -10.38 4.70 -9.25
C HIS A 116 -8.96 4.50 -9.78
N THR A 117 -7.97 4.32 -8.88
CA THR A 117 -6.59 3.98 -9.29
C THR A 117 -6.58 2.66 -10.08
N PHE A 118 -7.24 1.63 -9.57
CA PHE A 118 -7.33 0.34 -10.25
C PHE A 118 -8.05 0.44 -11.59
N ASP A 119 -9.19 1.12 -11.66
CA ASP A 119 -9.96 1.26 -12.90
C ASP A 119 -9.12 1.92 -14.02
N LEU A 120 -8.27 2.89 -13.66
CA LEU A 120 -7.33 3.52 -14.61
C LEU A 120 -6.21 2.57 -15.04
N MET A 121 -5.65 1.79 -14.12
CA MET A 121 -4.66 0.75 -14.44
C MET A 121 -5.26 -0.27 -15.41
N GLU A 122 -6.48 -0.77 -15.12
CA GLU A 122 -7.18 -1.75 -15.94
C GLU A 122 -7.50 -1.18 -17.33
N LYS A 123 -7.99 0.07 -17.39
CA LYS A 123 -8.21 0.78 -18.65
C LYS A 123 -6.94 0.82 -19.51
N GLU A 124 -5.79 1.10 -18.89
CA GLU A 124 -4.52 1.13 -19.59
C GLU A 124 -4.08 -0.26 -20.06
N TRP A 125 -4.28 -1.30 -19.26
CA TRP A 125 -4.01 -2.67 -19.67
C TRP A 125 -4.84 -3.08 -20.88
N ARG A 126 -6.12 -2.74 -20.90
CA ARG A 126 -7.01 -2.95 -22.06
C ARG A 126 -6.51 -2.18 -23.28
N ARG A 127 -6.13 -0.91 -23.11
CA ARG A 127 -5.59 -0.08 -24.20
C ARG A 127 -4.31 -0.67 -24.82
N LEU A 128 -3.47 -1.30 -23.99
CA LEU A 128 -2.24 -1.97 -24.43
C LEU A 128 -2.47 -3.39 -24.99
N GLY A 129 -3.70 -3.90 -24.96
CA GLY A 129 -4.00 -5.29 -25.32
C GLY A 129 -3.40 -6.32 -24.37
N TRP A 130 -3.02 -5.91 -23.15
CA TRP A 130 -2.47 -6.81 -22.16
C TRP A 130 -3.59 -7.56 -21.44
N THR A 131 -3.54 -8.90 -21.43
CA THR A 131 -4.65 -9.74 -20.95
C THR A 131 -4.31 -10.62 -19.76
N ASP A 132 -3.07 -10.59 -19.27
CA ASP A 132 -2.60 -11.47 -18.18
C ASP A 132 -3.02 -10.96 -16.79
N TYR A 133 -4.30 -10.63 -16.62
CA TYR A 133 -4.90 -10.28 -15.34
C TYR A 133 -6.31 -10.86 -15.24
N PRO A 134 -6.84 -11.08 -14.01
CA PRO A 134 -8.15 -11.67 -13.81
C PRO A 134 -9.24 -10.78 -14.41
N LYS A 135 -10.09 -11.36 -15.26
CA LYS A 135 -11.21 -10.65 -15.88
C LYS A 135 -12.46 -10.59 -14.99
N CYS A 136 -12.48 -11.36 -13.91
CA CYS A 136 -13.52 -11.27 -12.89
C CYS A 136 -13.39 -9.97 -12.08
N ALA A 137 -14.47 -9.59 -11.39
CA ALA A 137 -14.45 -8.44 -10.52
C ALA A 137 -13.39 -8.61 -9.41
N PRO A 138 -12.65 -7.54 -9.07
CA PRO A 138 -11.68 -7.59 -7.98
C PRO A 138 -12.37 -7.86 -6.64
N THR A 139 -11.64 -8.47 -5.71
CA THR A 139 -12.15 -8.71 -4.35
C THR A 139 -11.93 -7.47 -3.49
N PHE A 140 -13.01 -6.88 -2.97
CA PHE A 140 -12.91 -5.80 -1.99
C PHE A 140 -12.59 -6.35 -0.61
N VAL A 141 -11.59 -5.77 0.05
CA VAL A 141 -11.16 -6.18 1.39
C VAL A 141 -11.28 -4.96 2.33
N PRO A 142 -12.34 -4.87 3.14
CA PRO A 142 -12.52 -3.76 4.07
C PRO A 142 -11.35 -3.54 5.03
N GLU A 143 -10.62 -4.60 5.36
CA GLU A 143 -9.54 -4.58 6.33
C GLU A 143 -8.28 -3.87 5.80
N ILE A 144 -8.10 -3.75 4.48
CA ILE A 144 -6.99 -3.00 3.86
C ILE A 144 -7.33 -1.52 3.60
N GLN A 145 -8.43 -1.02 4.16
CA GLN A 145 -8.66 0.43 4.25
C GLN A 145 -7.54 1.11 5.02
N GLU A 146 -7.30 2.36 4.64
CA GLU A 146 -6.36 3.27 5.28
C GLU A 146 -6.59 3.34 6.82
N ILE A 147 -5.59 3.82 7.54
CA ILE A 147 -5.71 4.07 8.98
C ILE A 147 -6.93 4.95 9.30
N CYS A 148 -7.74 4.60 10.30
CA CYS A 148 -8.78 5.51 10.79
C CYS A 148 -8.11 6.54 11.69
N LEU A 149 -8.13 7.82 11.31
CA LEU A 149 -7.55 8.90 12.11
C LEU A 149 -8.59 9.65 12.95
N TYR A 150 -9.84 9.14 12.98
CA TYR A 150 -10.94 9.73 13.77
C TYR A 150 -11.05 11.24 13.54
N ASP A 151 -11.05 12.04 14.60
CA ASP A 151 -11.19 13.50 14.55
C ASP A 151 -10.05 14.22 13.81
N TRP A 152 -8.95 13.54 13.50
CA TRP A 152 -7.88 14.12 12.68
C TRP A 152 -8.17 14.03 11.19
N GLN A 153 -9.10 13.18 10.77
CA GLN A 153 -9.47 13.05 9.37
C GLN A 153 -10.08 14.37 8.90
N GLY A 154 -9.77 14.71 7.67
CA GLY A 154 -10.19 15.98 7.12
C GLY A 154 -9.42 17.16 7.70
N HIS A 155 -8.53 17.08 8.69
CA HIS A 155 -7.78 18.27 9.13
C HIS A 155 -6.46 18.46 8.38
N LEU A 156 -6.05 19.72 8.18
CA LEU A 156 -4.73 20.01 7.64
C LEU A 156 -3.67 19.60 8.65
N ARG A 157 -2.60 18.97 8.15
CA ARG A 157 -1.52 18.47 9.00
C ARG A 157 -0.85 19.59 9.82
N GLN A 158 -0.70 20.78 9.24
CA GLN A 158 -0.12 21.93 9.93
C GLN A 158 -1.00 22.42 11.10
N ASP A 159 -2.33 22.35 10.95
CA ASP A 159 -3.27 22.78 11.98
C ASP A 159 -3.24 21.78 13.14
N LEU A 160 -3.19 20.48 12.82
CA LEU A 160 -3.03 19.41 13.82
C LEU A 160 -1.72 19.52 14.58
N GLN A 161 -0.62 19.86 13.89
CA GLN A 161 0.67 20.09 14.54
C GLN A 161 0.61 21.25 15.54
N ALA A 162 -0.12 22.31 15.21
CA ALA A 162 -0.28 23.48 16.08
C ALA A 162 -1.23 23.21 17.25
N GLN A 163 -2.32 22.48 17.02
CA GLN A 163 -3.36 22.21 18.01
C GLN A 163 -3.02 21.05 18.96
N PHE A 164 -2.37 20.01 18.44
CA PHE A 164 -2.08 18.75 19.14
C PHE A 164 -0.58 18.39 19.00
N PRO A 165 0.34 19.22 19.51
CA PRO A 165 1.77 19.06 19.26
C PRO A 165 2.34 17.75 19.84
N GLU A 166 1.81 17.26 20.96
CA GLU A 166 2.24 16.01 21.59
C GLU A 166 1.75 14.79 20.80
N GLU A 167 0.46 14.73 20.46
CA GLU A 167 -0.09 13.65 19.63
C GLU A 167 0.54 13.66 18.24
N PHE A 168 0.84 14.84 17.70
CA PHE A 168 1.56 14.97 16.44
C PHE A 168 2.99 14.47 16.56
N HIS A 169 3.68 14.77 17.66
CA HIS A 169 5.00 14.18 17.94
C HIS A 169 4.91 12.66 17.98
N ASN A 170 3.93 12.09 18.68
CA ASN A 170 3.72 10.65 18.77
C ASN A 170 3.39 10.06 17.39
N TRP A 171 2.55 10.72 16.60
CA TRP A 171 2.27 10.30 15.22
C TRP A 171 3.53 10.22 14.36
N MET A 172 4.44 11.19 14.53
CA MET A 172 5.66 11.29 13.72
C MET A 172 6.79 10.37 14.20
N ASN A 173 6.96 10.21 15.52
CA ASN A 173 8.16 9.61 16.10
C ASN A 173 7.88 8.33 16.88
N GLU A 174 6.69 8.21 17.49
CA GLU A 174 6.31 7.07 18.32
C GLU A 174 4.91 6.53 17.93
N PRO A 175 4.70 6.12 16.67
CA PRO A 175 3.36 5.83 16.14
C PRO A 175 2.65 4.70 16.90
N ALA A 176 3.39 3.83 17.61
CA ALA A 176 2.82 2.78 18.44
C ALA A 176 2.06 3.30 19.67
N ILE A 177 2.33 4.52 20.15
CA ILE A 177 1.62 5.15 21.26
C ILE A 177 0.72 6.31 20.81
N PHE A 178 0.74 6.67 19.52
CA PHE A 178 -0.16 7.66 18.94
C PHE A 178 -1.63 7.32 19.24
N ARG A 179 -2.34 8.33 19.74
CA ARG A 179 -3.72 8.22 20.21
C ARG A 179 -4.56 9.36 19.64
N VAL A 180 -5.80 9.07 19.27
CA VAL A 180 -6.83 10.06 18.95
C VAL A 180 -8.06 9.73 19.78
N GLY A 181 -8.41 10.58 20.73
CA GLY A 181 -9.42 10.24 21.75
C GLY A 181 -9.00 9.02 22.57
N ASP A 182 -9.83 7.98 22.59
CA ASP A 182 -9.53 6.71 23.27
C ASP A 182 -8.98 5.62 22.33
N HIS A 183 -8.74 5.96 21.07
CA HIS A 183 -8.29 5.02 20.05
C HIS A 183 -6.79 5.04 19.85
N PHE A 184 -6.22 3.89 19.48
CA PHE A 184 -4.82 3.75 19.06
C PHE A 184 -4.76 3.39 17.57
N PRO A 185 -4.93 4.36 16.66
CA PRO A 185 -5.08 4.13 15.22
C PRO A 185 -4.08 3.16 14.59
N VAL A 186 -2.79 3.26 14.98
CA VAL A 186 -1.72 2.43 14.41
C VAL A 186 -1.80 0.99 14.88
N ARG A 187 -2.17 0.76 16.15
CA ARG A 187 -2.39 -0.59 16.69
C ARG A 187 -3.61 -1.23 16.07
N GLU A 188 -4.68 -0.46 15.91
CA GLU A 188 -5.92 -0.90 15.26
C GLU A 188 -5.69 -1.25 13.79
N LEU A 189 -4.94 -0.41 13.05
CA LEU A 189 -4.49 -0.72 11.70
C LEU A 189 -3.69 -2.02 11.66
N TRP A 190 -2.71 -2.19 12.54
CA TRP A 190 -1.88 -3.41 12.60
C TRP A 190 -2.73 -4.67 12.78
N MET A 191 -3.70 -4.62 13.71
CA MET A 191 -4.63 -5.74 13.93
C MET A 191 -5.46 -6.07 12.70
N ARG A 192 -5.98 -5.06 11.98
CA ARG A 192 -6.74 -5.28 10.73
C ARG A 192 -5.85 -5.78 9.60
N ALA A 193 -4.67 -5.18 9.42
CA ALA A 193 -3.71 -5.55 8.40
C ALA A 193 -3.30 -7.03 8.53
N ARG A 194 -3.06 -7.50 9.77
CA ARG A 194 -2.77 -8.92 10.03
C ARG A 194 -3.92 -9.84 9.59
N ARG A 195 -5.17 -9.52 9.95
CA ARG A 195 -6.34 -10.31 9.51
C ARG A 195 -6.49 -10.32 8.00
N SER A 196 -6.33 -9.16 7.36
CA SER A 196 -6.39 -9.04 5.91
C SER A 196 -5.31 -9.85 5.20
N TRP A 197 -4.11 -9.91 5.80
CA TRP A 197 -3.00 -10.69 5.28
C TRP A 197 -3.31 -12.18 5.35
N GLU A 198 -3.79 -12.67 6.49
CA GLU A 198 -4.24 -14.05 6.67
C GLU A 198 -5.36 -14.40 5.67
N GLN A 199 -6.31 -13.49 5.42
CA GLN A 199 -7.37 -13.67 4.44
C GLN A 199 -6.83 -13.75 3.00
N ILE A 200 -5.97 -12.81 2.59
CA ILE A 200 -5.36 -12.79 1.25
C ILE A 200 -4.59 -14.09 1.00
N LEU A 201 -3.77 -14.51 1.96
CA LEU A 201 -3.00 -15.75 1.85
C LEU A 201 -3.89 -17.00 1.81
N THR A 202 -4.99 -17.03 2.58
CA THR A 202 -5.93 -18.17 2.58
C THR A 202 -6.73 -18.27 1.28
N GLN A 203 -7.00 -17.14 0.63
CA GLN A 203 -7.71 -17.10 -0.65
C GLN A 203 -6.81 -17.37 -1.85
N SER A 204 -5.50 -17.44 -1.63
CA SER A 204 -4.49 -17.54 -2.69
C SER A 204 -3.75 -18.88 -2.61
N GLN A 205 -3.22 -19.33 -3.74
CA GLN A 205 -2.51 -20.59 -3.85
C GLN A 205 -1.02 -20.36 -4.12
N PRO A 206 -0.14 -21.26 -3.63
CA PRO A 206 1.27 -21.19 -4.00
C PRO A 206 1.46 -21.21 -5.53
N GLY A 207 2.25 -20.27 -6.05
CA GLY A 207 2.45 -20.04 -7.47
C GLY A 207 1.59 -18.90 -8.06
N GLU A 208 0.57 -18.45 -7.33
CA GLU A 208 -0.23 -17.30 -7.75
C GLU A 208 0.50 -15.98 -7.47
N ARG A 209 0.23 -14.99 -8.34
CA ARG A 209 0.57 -13.60 -8.11
C ARG A 209 -0.68 -12.78 -7.79
N VAL A 210 -0.61 -12.02 -6.70
CA VAL A 210 -1.71 -11.20 -6.17
C VAL A 210 -1.32 -9.74 -5.97
#